data_AF-A0A7Z0E7H6-F1
#
_entry.id   AF-A0A7Z0E7H6-F1
#
_cell.length_a   1.000
_cell.length_b   1.000
_cell.length_c   1.000
_cell.angle_alpha   90.00
_cell.angle_beta   90.00
_cell.angle_gamma   90.00
#
_symmetry.space_group_name_H-M   'P 1'
#
loop_
_entity.id
_entity.type
_entity.pdbx_description
1 polymer ?
#
loop_
_entity_poly.entity_id
_entity_poly.type
_entity_poly.pdbx_seq_one_letter_code
_entity_poly.pdbx_strand_id
1 'polypeptide(L)' 'MTQYRVALTLERSLDEQEIQNLREQRGEPISDYEMDGDNVVLAVLNAADSLTARDTAEALVSRATGVGIQSAQLIP' A
#
# COMPACT_ATOMS: atom_id res chain seq x y z
N MET A 1 0.32 14.21 14.80
CA MET A 1 0.05 13.26 13.70
C MET A 1 0.00 11.88 14.31
N THR A 2 -0.90 11.04 13.82
CA THR A 2 -1.10 9.66 14.30
C THR A 2 -0.60 8.71 13.23
N GLN A 3 0.04 7.61 13.64
CA GLN A 3 0.45 6.56 12.72
C GLN A 3 -0.75 5.67 12.41
N TYR A 4 -0.99 5.44 11.12
CA TYR A 4 -2.04 4.57 10.61
C TYR A 4 -1.43 3.47 9.75
N ARG A 5 -2.08 2.31 9.75
CA ARG A 5 -1.73 1.17 8.92
C ARG A 5 -2.88 0.94 7.95
N VAL A 6 -2.59 0.87 6.67
CA VAL A 6 -3.59 0.72 5.61
C VAL A 6 -3.21 -0.47 4.76
N ALA A 7 -4.06 -1.49 4.73
CA ALA A 7 -3.97 -2.58 3.76
C ALA A 7 -4.67 -2.17 2.47
N LEU A 8 -3.99 -2.33 1.34
CA LEU A 8 -4.48 -2.00 0.01
C LEU A 8 -4.51 -3.25 -0.86
N THR A 9 -5.70 -3.64 -1.31
CA THR A 9 -5.88 -4.72 -2.28
C THR A 9 -5.76 -4.15 -3.68
N LEU A 10 -4.87 -4.70 -4.50
CA LEU A 10 -4.66 -4.28 -5.87
C LEU A 10 -5.70 -4.91 -6.81
N GLU A 11 -6.06 -4.21 -7.89
CA GLU A 11 -7.02 -4.71 -8.91
C GLU A 11 -6.50 -5.93 -9.69
N ARG A 12 -5.18 -6.14 -9.68
CA ARG A 12 -4.55 -7.32 -10.26
C ARG A 12 -3.37 -7.76 -9.40
N SER A 13 -2.97 -9.00 -9.62
CA SER A 13 -1.74 -9.51 -9.07
C SER A 13 -0.52 -8.83 -9.67
N LEU A 14 0.48 -8.58 -8.83
CA LEU A 14 1.81 -8.17 -9.26
C LEU A 14 2.64 -9.42 -9.56
N ASP A 15 3.48 -9.33 -10.59
CA ASP A 15 4.48 -10.36 -10.84
C ASP A 15 5.74 -10.17 -9.97
N GLU A 16 6.61 -11.19 -9.91
CA GLU A 16 7.82 -11.15 -9.08
C GLU A 16 8.74 -9.96 -9.40
N GLN A 17 8.79 -9.52 -10.66
CA GLN A 17 9.62 -8.39 -11.09
C GLN A 17 9.03 -7.07 -10.58
N GLU A 18 7.71 -6.91 -10.64
CA GLU A 18 6.99 -5.76 -10.10
C GLU A 18 7.11 -5.66 -8.57
N ILE A 19 6.99 -6.80 -7.88
CA ILE A 19 7.22 -6.90 -6.42
C ILE A 19 8.66 -6.50 -6.09
N GLN A 20 9.64 -6.96 -6.87
CA GLN A 20 11.04 -6.61 -6.65
C GLN A 20 11.31 -5.11 -6.86
N ASN A 21 10.70 -4.50 -7.88
CA ASN A 21 10.78 -3.06 -8.12
C ASN A 21 10.19 -2.23 -6.96
N LEU A 22 9.10 -2.68 -6.34
CA LEU A 22 8.52 -2.04 -5.15
C LEU A 22 9.46 -2.11 -3.95
N ARG A 23 10.12 -3.25 -3.75
CA ARG A 23 11.11 -3.42 -2.68
C ARG A 23 12.35 -2.55 -2.88
N GLU A 24 12.74 -2.30 -4.12
CA GLU A 24 13.94 -1.52 -4.46
C GLU A 24 13.68 0.00 -4.45
N GLN A 25 12.46 0.46 -4.72
CA GLN A 25 12.08 1.88 -4.64
C GLN A 25 12.04 2.47 -3.21
N ARG A 26 12.55 1.75 -2.21
CA ARG A 26 12.51 2.06 -0.77
C ARG A 26 13.16 3.41 -0.38
N GLY A 27 12.36 4.46 -0.53
CA GLY A 27 12.44 5.75 0.17
C GLY A 27 11.09 6.21 0.76
N GLU A 28 10.01 5.47 0.49
CA GLU A 28 8.65 5.77 0.97
C GLU A 28 8.21 4.76 2.05
N PRO A 29 7.31 5.14 2.98
CA PRO A 29 6.94 4.34 4.16
C PRO A 29 5.94 3.21 3.83
N ILE A 30 6.22 2.48 2.75
CA ILE A 30 5.42 1.36 2.25
C ILE A 30 6.18 0.08 2.61
N SER A 31 5.52 -0.85 3.29
CA SER A 31 6.08 -2.14 3.66
C SER A 31 5.31 -3.25 2.96
N ASP A 32 6.04 -4.09 2.25
CA ASP A 32 5.51 -5.28 1.59
C ASP A 32 4.80 -6.19 2.62
N TYR A 33 3.57 -6.63 2.34
CA TYR A 33 2.80 -7.54 3.21
C TYR A 33 1.93 -8.45 2.36
N GLU A 34 2.43 -9.65 2.07
CA GLU A 34 1.59 -10.73 1.52
C GLU A 34 0.51 -11.15 2.55
N MET A 35 -0.75 -11.17 2.12
CA MET A 35 -1.86 -11.72 2.91
C MET A 35 -2.65 -12.69 2.03
N ASP A 36 -2.70 -13.97 2.45
CA ASP A 36 -3.56 -15.01 1.87
C ASP A 36 -3.48 -15.24 0.34
N GLY A 37 -2.32 -14.99 -0.29
CA GLY A 37 -2.13 -15.21 -1.73
C GLY A 37 -2.82 -14.17 -2.63
N ASP A 38 -3.45 -13.16 -2.03
CA ASP A 38 -3.95 -11.97 -2.70
C ASP A 38 -2.89 -10.85 -2.64
N ASN A 39 -2.86 -10.02 -3.68
CA ASN A 39 -1.92 -8.91 -3.77
C ASN A 39 -2.38 -7.75 -2.88
N VAL A 40 -1.95 -7.81 -1.63
CA VAL A 40 -2.16 -6.79 -0.62
C VAL A 40 -0.85 -6.05 -0.39
N VAL A 41 -0.91 -4.72 -0.32
CA VAL A 41 0.21 -3.86 0.04
C VAL A 41 -0.11 -3.16 1.36
N LEU A 42 0.83 -3.14 2.29
CA LEU A 42 0.66 -2.46 3.57
C LEU A 42 1.40 -1.12 3.57
N ALA A 43 0.65 -0.03 3.66
CA ALA A 43 1.21 1.30 3.88
C ALA A 43 1.16 1.65 5.37
N VAL A 44 2.27 2.12 5.93
CA VAL A 44 2.32 2.62 7.31
C VAL A 44 2.70 4.08 7.28
N LEU A 45 1.76 4.97 7.57
CA LEU A 45 2.00 6.40 7.39
C LEU A 45 1.48 7.25 8.55
N ASN A 46 2.12 8.40 8.72
CA ASN A 46 1.68 9.41 9.68
C ASN A 46 0.72 10.36 8.98
N ALA A 47 -0.51 10.48 9.48
CA ALA A 47 -1.53 11.37 8.93
C ALA A 47 -2.23 12.17 10.03
N ALA A 48 -2.99 13.19 9.62
CA ALA A 48 -3.85 13.95 10.53
C ALA A 48 -5.03 13.09 11.02
N ASP A 49 -5.60 12.29 10.13
CA ASP A 49 -6.77 11.44 10.37
C ASP A 49 -6.70 10.18 9.49
N SER A 50 -7.62 9.25 9.74
CA SER A 50 -7.64 7.94 9.09
C SER A 50 -8.06 7.99 7.61
N LEU A 51 -8.86 8.99 7.20
CA LEU A 51 -9.25 9.18 5.81
C LEU A 51 -8.05 9.68 5.00
N THR A 52 -7.36 10.70 5.51
CA THR A 52 -6.11 11.21 4.93
C THR A 52 -5.05 10.12 4.84
N ALA A 53 -4.96 9.25 5.85
CA ALA A 53 -4.05 8.11 5.80
C ALA A 53 -4.39 7.14 4.65
N ARG A 54 -5.68 6.85 4.49
CA ARG A 54 -6.16 5.96 3.45
C ARG A 54 -5.90 6.54 2.05
N ASP A 55 -6.31 7.79 1.80
CA ASP A 55 -6.15 8.44 0.50
C ASP A 55 -4.67 8.57 0.11
N THR A 56 -3.80 8.89 1.08
CA THR A 56 -2.36 8.97 0.86
C THR A 56 -1.77 7.59 0.54
N ALA A 57 -2.20 6.55 1.25
CA ALA A 57 -1.77 5.18 0.98
C ALA A 57 -2.18 4.70 -0.41
N GLU A 58 -3.42 4.97 -0.82
CA GLU A 58 -3.95 4.64 -2.15
C GLU A 58 -3.11 5.30 -3.25
N ALA A 59 -2.87 6.61 -3.13
CA ALA A 59 -2.07 7.36 -4.11
C ALA A 59 -0.62 6.86 -4.19
N LEU A 60 0.01 6.59 -3.04
CA LEU A 60 1.39 6.11 -2.99
C LEU A 60 1.54 4.73 -3.62
N VAL A 61 0.69 3.77 -3.22
CA VAL A 61 0.76 2.40 -3.74
C VAL A 61 0.39 2.36 -5.21
N SER A 62 -0.64 3.09 -5.65
CA SER A 62 -1.00 3.13 -7.07
C SER A 62 0.12 3.75 -7.92
N ARG A 63 0.79 4.79 -7.42
CA ARG A 63 1.94 5.39 -8.11
C ARG A 63 3.15 4.45 -8.17
N ALA A 64 3.45 3.75 -7.09
CA ALA A 64 4.61 2.86 -7.02
C ALA A 64 4.43 1.59 -7.86
N THR A 65 3.21 1.05 -7.89
CA THR A 65 2.87 -0.19 -8.61
C THR A 65 2.43 0.06 -10.05
N GLY A 66 1.87 1.22 -10.36
CA GLY A 66 1.14 1.47 -11.61
C GLY A 66 -0.18 0.71 -11.71
N VAL A 67 -0.68 0.15 -10.59
CA VAL A 67 -1.90 -0.67 -10.52
C VAL A 67 -3.01 0.09 -9.79
N GLY A 68 -4.25 -0.11 -10.23
CA GLY A 68 -5.42 0.41 -9.53
C GLY A 68 -5.61 -0.25 -8.17
N ILE A 69 -6.17 0.50 -7.21
CA ILE A 69 -6.51 -0.03 -5.90
C ILE A 69 -7.97 -0.48 -5.92
N GLN A 70 -8.21 -1.76 -5.68
CA GLN A 70 -9.55 -2.32 -5.59
C GLN A 70 -10.21 -1.95 -4.26
N SER A 71 -9.46 -2.01 -3.16
CA SER A 71 -9.96 -1.63 -1.84
C SER A 71 -8.84 -1.20 -0.91
N ALA A 72 -9.16 -0.34 0.05
CA ALA A 72 -8.23 0.07 1.10
C ALA A 72 -8.92 -0.02 2.46
N GLN A 73 -8.25 -0.65 3.42
CA GLN A 73 -8.78 -0.91 4.75
C GLN A 73 -7.78 -0.46 5.81
N LEU A 74 -8.29 0.22 6.84
CA LEU A 74 -7.50 0.59 8.00
C LEU A 74 -7.33 -0.63 8.90
N ILE A 75 -6.08 -0.91 9.28
CA ILE A 75 -5.75 -1.93 10.26
C ILE A 75 -5.58 -1.23 11.62
N PRO A 76 -6.23 -1.75 12.68
CA PRO A 76 -6.05 -1.22 14.04
C PRO A 76 -4.62 -1.34 14.56
#